data_AF-A0A350W4C4-F1
#
_entry.id   AF-A0A350W4C4-F1
#
_cell.length_a   1.000
_cell.length_b   1.000
_cell.length_c   1.000
_cell.angle_alpha   90.00
_cell.angle_beta   90.00
_cell.angle_gamma   90.00
#
_symmetry.space_group_name_H-M   'P 1'
#
loop_
_entity.id
_entity.type
_entity.pdbx_description
1 polymer ?
#
loop_
_entity_poly.entity_id
_entity_poly.type
_entity_poly.pdbx_seq_one_letter_code
_entity_poly.pdbx_strand_id
1 'polypeptide(L)'
;MIVLLIVIIFIVCGIFLYKLNIRKKSVEKIKRIERLIDTEKTPEKTEIAEYENVINTLKEKSKKAAGLYLVAEYYFRKIDKSETELKKLKDIYVELAEKYPQFEKMDDVLFKLGNVYFFDYFNFMESIKFYEQLSREFPSSKWIKVANARLKLIKSAYPNEEPALKKYALAEKFFEVQDFDKTMEQLKSIITAYQTSKLAGDACYFLGDIFFFKKSDYNMALNYYSQLADKYPLHRHAGNAQFKMGETYRKLQKYNEAIIAYKKFLENYNDFQYTDYAQYYIAQCYEELKDWTLALRTYKLLVTNYSESIWVGIALSKIKNLEKLVK
;
A
#
# COMPACT_ATOMS: atom_id res chain seq x y z
N MET A 1 -11.41 -44.88 -63.81
CA MET A 1 -11.20 -43.41 -63.75
C MET A 1 -12.20 -42.71 -62.84
N ILE A 2 -13.52 -42.96 -62.98
CA ILE A 2 -14.58 -42.32 -62.19
C ILE A 2 -14.49 -42.60 -60.67
N VAL A 3 -14.22 -43.87 -60.29
CA VAL A 3 -14.09 -44.27 -58.87
C VAL A 3 -12.94 -43.54 -58.16
N LEU A 4 -11.81 -43.36 -58.83
CA LEU A 4 -10.64 -42.65 -58.29
C LEU A 4 -10.95 -41.16 -58.07
N LEU A 5 -11.71 -40.55 -58.97
CA LEU A 5 -12.14 -39.15 -58.87
C LEU A 5 -13.09 -38.93 -57.67
N ILE A 6 -14.01 -39.87 -57.44
CA ILE A 6 -14.96 -39.84 -56.32
C ILE A 6 -14.21 -39.93 -54.98
N VAL A 7 -13.24 -40.84 -54.86
CA VAL A 7 -12.42 -40.98 -53.64
C VAL A 7 -11.64 -39.69 -53.33
N ILE A 8 -11.05 -39.04 -54.35
CA ILE A 8 -10.35 -37.76 -54.19
C ILE A 8 -11.31 -36.66 -53.71
N ILE A 9 -12.53 -36.58 -54.25
CA ILE A 9 -13.55 -35.59 -53.83
C ILE A 9 -13.94 -35.80 -52.37
N PHE A 10 -14.14 -37.05 -51.91
CA PHE A 10 -14.46 -37.34 -50.50
C PHE A 10 -13.30 -36.96 -49.56
N ILE A 11 -12.06 -37.22 -49.95
CA ILE A 11 -10.87 -36.82 -49.16
C ILE A 11 -10.76 -35.30 -49.08
N VAL A 12 -10.90 -34.59 -50.20
CA VAL A 12 -10.83 -33.12 -50.24
C VAL A 12 -11.99 -32.49 -49.44
N CYS A 13 -13.21 -33.02 -49.56
CA CYS A 13 -14.35 -32.58 -48.75
C CYS A 13 -14.14 -32.85 -47.26
N GLY A 14 -13.60 -34.01 -46.89
CA GLY A 14 -13.28 -34.37 -45.50
C GLY A 14 -12.26 -33.41 -44.88
N ILE A 15 -11.18 -33.10 -45.60
CA ILE A 15 -10.16 -32.13 -45.17
C ILE A 15 -10.76 -30.72 -45.03
N PHE A 16 -11.63 -30.33 -45.96
CA PHE A 16 -12.31 -29.03 -45.93
C PHE A 16 -13.26 -28.90 -44.72
N LEU A 17 -14.09 -29.91 -44.46
CA LEU A 17 -14.99 -29.95 -43.31
C LEU A 17 -14.22 -29.97 -41.98
N TYR A 18 -13.11 -30.72 -41.92
CA TYR A 18 -12.22 -30.73 -40.76
C TYR A 18 -11.61 -29.34 -40.49
N LYS A 19 -11.09 -28.66 -41.52
CA LYS A 19 -10.58 -27.27 -41.41
C LYS A 19 -11.67 -26.29 -40.98
N LEU A 20 -12.90 -26.43 -41.49
CA LEU A 20 -14.05 -25.61 -41.08
C LEU A 20 -14.39 -25.82 -39.61
N ASN A 21 -14.37 -27.05 -39.11
CA ASN A 21 -14.65 -27.36 -37.71
C ASN A 21 -13.59 -26.77 -36.77
N ILE A 22 -12.30 -26.87 -37.13
CA ILE A 22 -11.22 -26.21 -36.39
C ILE A 22 -11.43 -24.69 -36.35
N ARG A 23 -11.76 -24.10 -37.50
CA ARG A 23 -12.03 -22.66 -37.61
C ARG A 23 -13.25 -22.23 -36.78
N LYS A 24 -14.30 -23.05 -36.72
CA LYS A 24 -15.47 -22.77 -35.89
C LYS A 24 -15.12 -22.79 -34.40
N LYS A 25 -14.39 -23.82 -33.95
CA LYS A 25 -13.92 -23.93 -32.57
C LYS A 25 -12.99 -22.76 -32.19
N SER A 26 -12.11 -22.32 -33.09
CA SER A 26 -11.25 -21.16 -32.82
C SER A 26 -12.03 -19.85 -32.72
N VAL A 27 -13.06 -19.65 -33.56
CA VAL A 27 -13.94 -18.47 -33.47
C VAL A 27 -14.76 -18.46 -32.18
N GLU A 28 -15.29 -19.60 -31.74
CA GLU A 28 -16.03 -19.70 -30.48
C GLU A 28 -15.15 -19.37 -29.27
N LYS A 29 -13.90 -19.85 -29.28
CA LYS A 29 -12.90 -19.52 -28.25
C LYS A 29 -12.58 -18.02 -28.21
N ILE A 30 -12.34 -17.40 -29.36
CA ILE A 30 -12.11 -15.95 -29.46
C ILE A 30 -13.30 -15.18 -28.88
N LYS A 31 -14.53 -15.50 -29.32
CA LYS A 31 -15.76 -14.86 -28.82
C LYS A 31 -16.00 -15.05 -27.32
N ARG A 32 -15.51 -16.14 -26.75
CA ARG A 32 -15.58 -16.39 -25.30
C ARG A 32 -14.63 -15.44 -24.57
N ILE A 33 -13.36 -15.39 -24.97
CA ILE A 33 -12.37 -14.50 -24.35
C ILE A 33 -12.73 -13.03 -24.55
N GLU A 34 -13.21 -12.63 -25.73
CA GLU A 34 -13.73 -11.27 -25.96
C GLU A 34 -14.83 -10.90 -24.97
N ARG A 35 -15.78 -11.80 -24.71
CA ARG A 35 -16.81 -11.58 -23.68
C ARG A 35 -16.23 -11.47 -22.27
N LEU A 36 -15.23 -12.27 -21.94
CA LEU A 36 -14.55 -12.16 -20.66
C LEU A 36 -13.78 -10.83 -20.52
N ILE A 37 -13.17 -10.34 -21.60
CA ILE A 37 -12.54 -9.01 -21.64
C ILE A 37 -13.60 -7.92 -21.46
N ASP A 38 -14.70 -7.99 -22.22
CA ASP A 38 -15.80 -7.02 -22.16
C ASP A 38 -16.48 -7.00 -20.77
N THR A 39 -16.36 -8.08 -19.99
CA THR A 39 -16.87 -8.19 -18.62
C THR A 39 -15.77 -8.07 -17.55
N GLU A 40 -14.54 -7.72 -17.95
CA GLU A 40 -13.37 -7.55 -17.08
C GLU A 40 -13.04 -8.77 -16.20
N LYS A 41 -13.38 -9.98 -16.64
CA LYS A 41 -13.11 -11.21 -15.89
C LYS A 41 -11.67 -11.67 -16.09
N THR A 42 -10.87 -11.62 -15.03
CA THR A 42 -9.48 -12.11 -15.04
C THR A 42 -9.41 -13.61 -15.39
N PRO A 43 -8.39 -14.05 -16.16
CA PRO A 43 -8.20 -15.45 -16.50
C PRO A 43 -7.96 -16.33 -15.27
N GLU A 44 -8.44 -17.57 -15.33
CA GLU A 44 -8.03 -18.62 -14.40
C GLU A 44 -6.72 -19.28 -14.86
N LYS A 45 -6.04 -20.00 -13.95
CA LYS A 45 -4.75 -20.66 -14.25
C LYS A 45 -4.82 -21.60 -15.47
N THR A 46 -5.93 -22.29 -15.65
CA THR A 46 -6.17 -23.21 -16.77
C THR A 46 -6.40 -22.50 -18.10
N GLU A 47 -6.72 -21.21 -18.06
CA GLU A 47 -7.15 -20.43 -19.22
C GLU A 47 -6.11 -19.40 -19.67
N ILE A 48 -5.12 -19.08 -18.83
CA ILE A 48 -4.13 -18.01 -19.07
C ILE A 48 -3.43 -18.13 -20.43
N ALA A 49 -3.01 -19.34 -20.82
CA ALA A 49 -2.35 -19.57 -22.10
C ALA A 49 -3.30 -19.36 -23.29
N GLU A 50 -4.58 -19.72 -23.15
CA GLU A 50 -5.58 -19.45 -24.18
C GLU A 50 -5.87 -17.95 -24.30
N TYR A 51 -5.99 -17.28 -23.15
CA TYR A 51 -6.18 -15.83 -23.06
C TYR A 51 -5.11 -15.07 -23.85
N GLU A 52 -3.84 -15.38 -23.58
CA GLU A 52 -2.69 -14.73 -24.23
C GLU A 52 -2.64 -14.98 -25.74
N ASN A 53 -2.93 -16.21 -26.16
CA ASN A 53 -3.00 -16.55 -27.57
C ASN A 53 -4.09 -15.75 -28.29
N VAL A 54 -5.28 -15.62 -27.69
CA VAL A 54 -6.38 -14.84 -28.28
C VAL A 54 -6.04 -13.35 -28.34
N ILE A 55 -5.50 -12.76 -27.27
CA ILE A 55 -5.14 -11.34 -27.21
C ILE A 55 -4.19 -10.93 -28.36
N ASN A 56 -3.24 -11.80 -28.69
CA ASN A 56 -2.31 -11.55 -29.80
C ASN A 56 -2.99 -11.50 -31.18
N THR A 57 -4.17 -12.08 -31.33
CA THR A 57 -4.96 -12.08 -32.58
C THR A 57 -5.97 -10.94 -32.68
N LEU A 58 -6.24 -10.22 -31.58
CA LEU A 58 -7.22 -9.14 -31.55
C LEU A 58 -6.73 -7.95 -32.38
N LYS A 59 -7.62 -7.45 -33.26
CA LYS A 59 -7.35 -6.28 -34.12
C LYS A 59 -7.68 -4.95 -33.45
N GLU A 60 -8.70 -4.96 -32.58
CA GLU A 60 -9.15 -3.77 -31.89
C GLU A 60 -8.19 -3.41 -30.75
N LYS A 61 -7.56 -2.23 -30.83
CA LYS A 61 -6.51 -1.82 -29.88
C LYS A 61 -7.01 -1.73 -28.44
N SER A 62 -8.23 -1.20 -28.24
CA SER A 62 -8.91 -1.11 -26.94
C SER A 62 -9.07 -2.49 -26.30
N LYS A 63 -9.65 -3.47 -27.03
CA LYS A 63 -9.81 -4.84 -26.54
C LYS A 63 -8.49 -5.53 -26.27
N LYS A 64 -7.49 -5.29 -27.13
CA LYS A 64 -6.14 -5.84 -26.91
C LYS A 64 -5.51 -5.30 -25.62
N ALA A 65 -5.60 -3.99 -25.37
CA ALA A 65 -5.14 -3.37 -24.13
C ALA A 65 -5.88 -3.92 -22.90
N ALA A 66 -7.21 -4.01 -22.96
CA ALA A 66 -8.01 -4.57 -21.87
C ALA A 66 -7.65 -6.04 -21.59
N GLY A 67 -7.46 -6.86 -22.62
CA GLY A 67 -7.03 -8.24 -22.46
C GLY A 67 -5.62 -8.37 -21.86
N LEU A 68 -4.65 -7.60 -22.35
CA LEU A 68 -3.30 -7.54 -21.78
C LEU A 68 -3.34 -7.17 -20.30
N TYR A 69 -4.14 -6.16 -19.94
CA TYR A 69 -4.32 -5.75 -18.56
C TYR A 69 -4.89 -6.88 -17.68
N LEU A 70 -5.87 -7.66 -18.15
CA LEU A 70 -6.41 -8.80 -17.39
C LEU A 70 -5.39 -9.92 -17.19
N VAL A 71 -4.52 -10.17 -18.17
CA VAL A 71 -3.39 -11.11 -18.02
C VAL A 71 -2.38 -10.59 -17.01
N ALA A 72 -2.04 -9.30 -17.05
CA ALA A 72 -1.19 -8.67 -16.05
C ALA A 72 -1.79 -8.77 -14.64
N GLU A 73 -3.10 -8.55 -14.48
CA GLU A 73 -3.81 -8.70 -13.21
C GLU A 73 -3.71 -10.11 -12.64
N TYR A 74 -3.86 -11.12 -13.48
CA TYR A 74 -3.68 -12.51 -13.06
C TYR A 74 -2.28 -12.74 -12.49
N TYR A 75 -1.24 -12.31 -13.22
CA TYR A 75 0.13 -12.46 -12.75
C TYR A 75 0.39 -11.62 -11.51
N PHE A 76 -0.06 -10.37 -11.45
CA PHE A 76 0.15 -9.44 -10.33
C PHE A 76 -0.34 -10.03 -8.99
N ARG A 77 -1.52 -10.66 -9.00
CA ARG A 77 -2.15 -11.28 -7.82
C ARG A 77 -1.43 -12.53 -7.31
N LYS A 78 -0.57 -13.15 -8.11
CA LYS A 78 0.17 -14.33 -7.69
C LYS A 78 1.23 -13.94 -6.66
N ILE A 79 1.19 -14.53 -5.48
CA ILE A 79 2.16 -14.25 -4.41
C ILE A 79 3.55 -14.77 -4.81
N ASP A 80 3.63 -16.04 -5.21
CA ASP A 80 4.88 -16.71 -5.58
C ASP A 80 5.05 -16.73 -7.11
N LYS A 81 5.63 -15.66 -7.65
CA LYS A 81 5.91 -15.49 -9.08
C LYS A 81 7.29 -16.07 -9.39
N SER A 82 7.37 -16.97 -10.36
CA SER A 82 8.65 -17.32 -10.96
C SER A 82 9.27 -16.11 -11.67
N GLU A 83 10.59 -16.12 -11.86
CA GLU A 83 11.29 -15.06 -12.59
C GLU A 83 10.68 -14.80 -13.99
N THR A 84 10.30 -15.88 -14.68
CA THR A 84 9.63 -15.81 -15.99
C THR A 84 8.27 -15.12 -15.92
N GLU A 85 7.47 -15.42 -14.90
CA GLU A 85 6.15 -14.80 -14.71
C GLU A 85 6.26 -13.33 -14.31
N LEU A 86 7.24 -12.99 -13.45
CA LEU A 86 7.53 -11.61 -13.08
C LEU A 86 8.00 -10.79 -14.29
N LYS A 87 8.89 -11.36 -15.11
CA LYS A 87 9.33 -10.74 -16.36
C LYS A 87 8.15 -10.49 -17.29
N LYS A 88 7.28 -11.48 -17.45
CA LYS A 88 6.10 -11.37 -18.30
C LYS A 88 5.12 -10.29 -17.81
N LEU A 89 4.84 -10.25 -16.51
CA LEU A 89 4.04 -9.19 -15.88
C LEU A 89 4.59 -7.81 -16.20
N LYS A 90 5.89 -7.61 -15.98
CA LYS A 90 6.58 -6.34 -16.27
C LYS A 90 6.51 -6.00 -17.76
N ASP A 91 6.80 -6.94 -18.64
CA ASP A 91 6.80 -6.73 -20.10
C ASP A 91 5.40 -6.35 -20.61
N ILE A 92 4.33 -6.94 -20.06
CA ILE A 92 2.94 -6.58 -20.39
C ILE A 92 2.62 -5.14 -19.96
N TYR A 93 2.98 -4.75 -18.75
CA TYR A 93 2.73 -3.37 -18.29
C TYR A 93 3.53 -2.34 -19.09
N VAL A 94 4.78 -2.65 -19.47
CA VAL A 94 5.57 -1.80 -20.37
C VAL A 94 4.89 -1.69 -21.73
N GLU A 95 4.42 -2.80 -22.31
CA GLU A 95 3.68 -2.78 -23.57
C GLU A 95 2.42 -1.90 -23.48
N LEU A 96 1.67 -2.00 -22.39
CA LEU A 96 0.49 -1.17 -22.13
C LEU A 96 0.87 0.32 -22.11
N ALA A 97 1.89 0.69 -21.34
CA ALA A 97 2.35 2.08 -21.20
C ALA A 97 2.86 2.68 -22.52
N GLU A 98 3.58 1.90 -23.34
CA GLU A 98 4.20 2.40 -24.57
C GLU A 98 3.25 2.40 -25.77
N LYS A 99 2.46 1.33 -25.95
CA LYS A 99 1.66 1.14 -27.17
C LYS A 99 0.21 1.57 -27.02
N TYR A 100 -0.30 1.68 -25.79
CA TYR A 100 -1.70 2.00 -25.51
C TYR A 100 -1.84 3.14 -24.49
N PRO A 101 -1.19 4.32 -24.68
CA PRO A 101 -1.19 5.41 -23.70
C PRO A 101 -2.58 5.98 -23.36
N GLN A 102 -3.58 5.74 -24.23
CA GLN A 102 -4.98 6.15 -24.04
C GLN A 102 -5.84 5.05 -23.37
N PHE A 103 -5.23 3.99 -22.86
CA PHE A 103 -5.96 2.94 -22.16
C PHE A 103 -6.61 3.51 -20.89
N GLU A 104 -7.88 3.19 -20.67
CA GLU A 104 -8.69 3.78 -19.60
C GLU A 104 -8.08 3.61 -18.19
N LYS A 105 -7.39 2.49 -17.95
CA LYS A 105 -6.74 2.17 -16.66
C LYS A 105 -5.24 2.46 -16.66
N MET A 106 -4.79 3.42 -17.47
CA MET A 106 -3.36 3.74 -17.59
C MET A 106 -2.76 4.22 -16.27
N ASP A 107 -3.52 4.94 -15.45
CA ASP A 107 -3.08 5.36 -14.12
C ASP A 107 -2.74 4.16 -13.21
N ASP A 108 -3.58 3.13 -13.23
CA ASP A 108 -3.36 1.88 -12.50
C ASP A 108 -2.18 1.08 -13.06
N VAL A 109 -2.02 1.03 -14.39
CA VAL A 109 -0.87 0.41 -15.06
C VAL A 109 0.43 1.07 -14.62
N LEU A 110 0.53 2.41 -14.69
CA LEU A 110 1.72 3.15 -14.30
C LEU A 110 2.06 2.95 -12.82
N PHE A 111 1.05 2.97 -11.95
CA PHE A 111 1.24 2.71 -10.52
C PHE A 111 1.78 1.30 -10.27
N LYS A 112 1.16 0.28 -10.87
CA LYS A 112 1.56 -1.12 -10.70
C LYS A 112 2.92 -1.40 -11.30
N LEU A 113 3.26 -0.80 -12.45
CA LEU A 113 4.58 -0.90 -13.05
C LEU A 113 5.66 -0.26 -12.15
N GLY A 114 5.39 0.93 -11.60
CA GLY A 114 6.26 1.56 -10.61
C GLY A 114 6.49 0.67 -9.39
N ASN A 115 5.45 -0.02 -8.91
CA ASN A 115 5.54 -1.00 -7.82
C ASN A 115 6.34 -2.25 -8.19
N VAL A 116 6.15 -2.81 -9.39
CA VAL A 116 6.94 -3.95 -9.89
C VAL A 116 8.43 -3.59 -9.90
N TYR A 117 8.77 -2.39 -10.39
CA TYR A 117 10.16 -1.93 -10.35
C TYR A 117 10.68 -1.71 -8.93
N PHE A 118 9.85 -1.18 -8.03
CA PHE A 118 10.23 -0.91 -6.64
C PHE A 118 10.45 -2.20 -5.82
N PHE A 119 9.47 -3.10 -5.84
CA PHE A 119 9.41 -4.26 -4.92
C PHE A 119 10.07 -5.52 -5.47
N ASP A 120 10.01 -5.73 -6.79
CA ASP A 120 10.43 -7.00 -7.38
C ASP A 120 11.79 -6.87 -8.07
N TYR A 121 12.03 -5.78 -8.78
CA TYR A 121 13.30 -5.53 -9.47
C TYR A 121 14.29 -4.69 -8.65
N PHE A 122 13.83 -3.97 -7.62
CA PHE A 122 14.60 -2.95 -6.90
C PHE A 122 15.27 -1.93 -7.83
N ASN A 123 14.66 -1.65 -8.98
CA ASN A 123 15.11 -0.63 -9.91
C ASN A 123 14.39 0.69 -9.57
N PHE A 124 14.97 1.43 -8.62
CA PHE A 124 14.36 2.65 -8.09
C PHE A 124 14.30 3.78 -9.13
N MET A 125 15.20 3.81 -10.11
CA MET A 125 15.18 4.79 -11.20
C MET A 125 13.96 4.62 -12.10
N GLU A 126 13.69 3.40 -12.57
CA GLU A 126 12.47 3.14 -13.35
C GLU A 126 11.21 3.32 -12.50
N SER A 127 11.27 2.94 -11.22
CA SER A 127 10.15 3.20 -10.29
C SER A 127 9.81 4.69 -10.18
N ILE A 128 10.82 5.56 -10.00
CA ILE A 128 10.64 7.02 -9.99
C ILE A 128 9.99 7.50 -11.29
N LYS A 129 10.52 7.08 -12.44
CA LYS A 129 10.02 7.47 -13.76
C LYS A 129 8.52 7.20 -13.91
N PHE A 130 8.04 6.02 -13.55
CA PHE A 130 6.62 5.67 -13.69
C PHE A 130 5.72 6.36 -12.66
N TYR A 131 6.20 6.55 -11.41
CA TYR A 131 5.43 7.36 -10.45
C TYR A 131 5.37 8.84 -10.83
N GLU A 132 6.44 9.42 -11.38
CA GLU A 132 6.44 10.80 -11.87
C GLU A 132 5.55 10.96 -13.09
N GLN A 133 5.57 9.99 -14.01
CA GLN A 133 4.65 9.95 -15.14
C GLN A 133 3.19 9.93 -14.66
N LEU A 134 2.87 9.03 -13.72
CA LEU A 134 1.55 8.95 -13.10
C LEU A 134 1.13 10.28 -12.49
N SER A 135 1.99 10.91 -11.68
CA SER A 135 1.69 12.19 -11.02
C SER A 135 1.50 13.35 -12.01
N ARG A 136 2.22 13.33 -13.14
CA ARG A 136 2.11 14.37 -14.18
C ARG A 136 0.86 14.20 -15.05
N GLU A 137 0.55 12.97 -15.45
CA GLU A 137 -0.48 12.68 -16.46
C GLU A 137 -1.86 12.40 -15.82
N PHE A 138 -1.90 11.93 -14.57
CA PHE A 138 -3.14 11.58 -13.87
C PHE A 138 -3.20 12.17 -12.45
N PRO A 139 -3.09 13.50 -12.27
CA PRO A 139 -3.03 14.14 -10.96
C PRO A 139 -4.26 13.88 -10.06
N SER A 140 -5.39 13.47 -10.64
CA SER A 140 -6.62 13.10 -9.94
C SER A 140 -6.75 11.60 -9.63
N SER A 141 -5.76 10.77 -10.01
CA SER A 141 -5.81 9.33 -9.74
C SER A 141 -5.83 9.05 -8.23
N LYS A 142 -6.56 8.00 -7.84
CA LYS A 142 -6.57 7.49 -6.45
C LYS A 142 -5.18 7.11 -5.95
N TRP A 143 -4.25 6.81 -6.87
CA TRP A 143 -2.89 6.37 -6.55
C TRP A 143 -1.92 7.52 -6.24
N ILE A 144 -2.25 8.77 -6.56
CA ILE A 144 -1.31 9.90 -6.45
C ILE A 144 -0.75 10.10 -5.05
N LYS A 145 -1.58 9.97 -4.02
CA LYS A 145 -1.11 10.09 -2.63
C LYS A 145 -0.05 9.04 -2.30
N VAL A 146 -0.26 7.80 -2.73
CA VAL A 146 0.65 6.68 -2.47
C VAL A 146 1.92 6.81 -3.32
N ALA A 147 1.79 7.13 -4.62
CA ALA A 147 2.90 7.33 -5.52
C ALA A 147 3.82 8.48 -5.06
N ASN A 148 3.25 9.60 -4.59
CA ASN A 148 4.02 10.71 -4.06
C ASN A 148 4.72 10.37 -2.74
N ALA A 149 4.09 9.59 -1.86
CA ALA A 149 4.74 9.09 -0.65
C ALA A 149 5.93 8.16 -0.99
N ARG A 150 5.75 7.27 -1.97
CA ARG A 150 6.81 6.41 -2.54
C ARG A 150 7.95 7.24 -3.14
N LEU A 151 7.65 8.23 -3.97
CA LEU A 151 8.64 9.14 -4.54
C LEU A 151 9.44 9.86 -3.46
N LYS A 152 8.76 10.37 -2.42
CA LYS A 152 9.42 11.03 -1.28
C LYS A 152 10.36 10.07 -0.54
N LEU A 153 9.93 8.83 -0.30
CA LEU A 153 10.76 7.78 0.30
C LEU A 153 12.01 7.52 -0.55
N ILE A 154 11.83 7.21 -1.84
CA ILE A 154 12.94 6.88 -2.74
C ILE A 154 13.90 8.06 -2.85
N LYS A 155 13.42 9.27 -3.14
CA LYS A 155 14.26 10.48 -3.28
C LYS A 155 15.01 10.86 -2.01
N SER A 156 14.55 10.42 -0.84
CA SER A 156 15.22 10.68 0.43
C SER A 156 16.41 9.76 0.71
N ALA A 157 16.49 8.61 0.02
CA ALA A 157 17.47 7.57 0.26
C ALA A 157 18.33 7.24 -0.98
N TYR A 158 17.74 7.21 -2.17
CA TYR A 158 18.41 6.88 -3.42
C TYR A 158 19.19 8.09 -4.00
N PRO A 159 20.40 7.90 -4.55
CA PRO A 159 21.13 6.63 -4.70
C PRO A 159 21.97 6.22 -3.49
N ASN A 160 22.21 7.13 -2.55
CA ASN A 160 23.26 6.97 -1.52
C ASN A 160 22.99 5.84 -0.51
N GLU A 161 21.74 5.50 -0.28
CA GLU A 161 21.28 4.52 0.72
C GLU A 161 20.45 3.40 0.07
N GLU A 162 20.74 3.06 -1.19
CA GLU A 162 20.03 2.02 -1.94
C GLU A 162 19.93 0.67 -1.19
N PRO A 163 20.99 0.15 -0.53
CA PRO A 163 20.88 -1.09 0.25
C PRO A 163 19.87 -1.01 1.40
N ALA A 164 19.77 0.14 2.08
CA ALA A 164 18.79 0.36 3.14
C ALA A 164 17.37 0.45 2.57
N LEU A 165 17.21 1.15 1.43
CA LEU A 165 15.93 1.27 0.73
C LEU A 165 15.42 -0.11 0.24
N LYS A 166 16.31 -0.97 -0.26
CA LYS A 166 15.98 -2.35 -0.63
C LYS A 166 15.48 -3.16 0.58
N LYS A 167 16.15 -3.06 1.72
CA LYS A 167 15.68 -3.72 2.96
C LYS A 167 14.31 -3.17 3.39
N TYR A 168 14.08 -1.88 3.25
CA TYR A 168 12.79 -1.26 3.59
C TYR A 168 11.67 -1.76 2.66
N ALA A 169 11.93 -1.82 1.35
CA ALA A 169 11.00 -2.36 0.36
C ALA A 169 10.69 -3.85 0.62
N LEU A 170 11.70 -4.63 1.01
CA LEU A 170 11.51 -6.03 1.43
C LEU A 170 10.67 -6.13 2.70
N ALA A 171 10.89 -5.26 3.69
CA ALA A 171 10.08 -5.23 4.90
C ALA A 171 8.60 -4.98 4.58
N GLU A 172 8.29 -3.99 3.73
CA GLU A 172 6.92 -3.72 3.28
C GLU A 172 6.31 -4.93 2.55
N LYS A 173 7.08 -5.58 1.66
CA LYS A 173 6.63 -6.79 0.95
C LYS A 173 6.31 -7.95 1.90
N PHE A 174 7.16 -8.19 2.91
CA PHE A 174 6.88 -9.21 3.92
C PHE A 174 5.69 -8.85 4.80
N PHE A 175 5.49 -7.57 5.11
CA PHE A 175 4.35 -7.10 5.88
C PHE A 175 3.03 -7.31 5.14
N GLU A 176 2.99 -7.10 3.82
CA GLU A 176 1.82 -7.36 2.99
C GLU A 176 1.37 -8.82 3.04
N VAL A 177 2.31 -9.76 3.07
CA VAL A 177 2.03 -11.20 3.25
C VAL A 177 1.94 -11.62 4.72
N GLN A 178 1.89 -10.66 5.65
CA GLN A 178 1.80 -10.84 7.10
C GLN A 178 2.94 -11.65 7.73
N ASP A 179 4.09 -11.75 7.05
CA ASP A 179 5.32 -12.34 7.60
C ASP A 179 6.02 -11.29 8.48
N PHE A 180 5.47 -11.09 9.69
CA PHE A 180 5.96 -10.09 10.63
C PHE A 180 7.38 -10.38 11.10
N ASP A 181 7.81 -11.64 11.12
CA ASP A 181 9.16 -11.99 11.57
C ASP A 181 10.21 -11.54 10.56
N LYS A 182 10.03 -11.86 9.27
CA LYS A 182 10.91 -11.33 8.22
C LYS A 182 10.80 -9.82 8.08
N THR A 183 9.60 -9.25 8.27
CA THR A 183 9.41 -7.79 8.29
C THR A 183 10.32 -7.15 9.34
N MET A 184 10.22 -7.59 10.60
CA MET A 184 11.00 -7.01 11.68
C MET A 184 12.50 -7.28 11.51
N GLU A 185 12.89 -8.43 10.95
CA GLU A 185 14.29 -8.74 10.65
C GLU A 185 14.90 -7.67 9.72
N GLN A 186 14.22 -7.36 8.61
CA GLN A 186 14.67 -6.33 7.67
C GLN A 186 14.73 -4.95 8.34
N LEU A 187 13.70 -4.56 9.10
CA LEU A 187 13.64 -3.25 9.77
C LEU A 187 14.74 -3.11 10.85
N LYS A 188 14.96 -4.14 11.67
CA LYS A 188 16.05 -4.16 12.67
C LYS A 188 17.41 -4.07 12.00
N SER A 189 17.59 -4.75 10.86
CA SER A 189 18.81 -4.67 10.08
C SER A 189 19.08 -3.24 9.59
N ILE A 190 18.04 -2.49 9.22
CA ILE A 190 18.17 -1.07 8.84
C ILE A 190 18.68 -0.24 10.02
N ILE A 191 18.04 -0.38 11.18
CA ILE A 191 18.38 0.38 12.39
C ILE A 191 19.84 0.13 12.81
N THR A 192 20.30 -1.12 12.73
CA THR A 192 21.67 -1.46 13.17
C THR A 192 22.73 -1.01 12.15
N ALA A 193 22.49 -1.20 10.85
CA ALA A 193 23.50 -0.99 9.81
C ALA A 193 23.52 0.44 9.23
N TYR A 194 22.42 1.20 9.33
CA TYR A 194 22.28 2.52 8.71
C TYR A 194 21.77 3.56 9.73
N GLN A 195 22.45 3.66 10.87
CA GLN A 195 22.02 4.45 12.03
C GLN A 195 21.87 5.96 11.79
N THR A 196 22.44 6.51 10.71
CA THR A 196 22.29 7.93 10.33
C THR A 196 21.25 8.15 9.24
N SER A 197 20.71 7.07 8.66
CA SER A 197 19.72 7.14 7.59
C SER A 197 18.36 7.57 8.11
N LYS A 198 17.62 8.35 7.30
CA LYS A 198 16.20 8.62 7.57
C LYS A 198 15.37 7.35 7.60
N LEU A 199 15.76 6.32 6.84
CA LEU A 199 15.10 5.01 6.84
C LEU A 199 15.21 4.28 8.17
N ALA A 200 16.23 4.56 8.98
CA ALA A 200 16.30 3.99 10.33
C ALA A 200 15.21 4.60 11.23
N GLY A 201 14.91 5.90 11.08
CA GLY A 201 13.76 6.53 11.71
C GLY A 201 12.43 5.93 11.24
N ASP A 202 12.27 5.70 9.94
CA ASP A 202 11.11 5.00 9.38
C ASP A 202 10.96 3.58 9.92
N ALA A 203 12.07 2.84 10.03
CA ALA A 203 12.09 1.49 10.55
C ALA A 203 11.72 1.43 12.03
N CYS A 204 12.18 2.39 12.85
CA CYS A 204 11.74 2.51 14.24
C CYS A 204 10.23 2.74 14.33
N TYR A 205 9.69 3.67 13.53
CA TYR A 205 8.24 3.93 13.53
C TYR A 205 7.45 2.68 13.15
N PHE A 206 7.86 1.99 12.08
CA PHE A 206 7.17 0.81 11.57
C PHE A 206 7.26 -0.37 12.56
N LEU A 207 8.41 -0.58 13.20
CA LEU A 207 8.52 -1.56 14.29
C LEU A 207 7.60 -1.21 15.46
N GLY A 208 7.55 0.06 15.86
CA GLY A 208 6.62 0.55 16.88
C GLY A 208 5.17 0.19 16.56
N ASP A 209 4.73 0.45 15.32
CA ASP A 209 3.37 0.12 14.87
C ASP A 209 3.11 -1.40 14.87
N ILE A 210 4.07 -2.22 14.45
CA ILE A 210 3.96 -3.70 14.49
C ILE A 210 3.77 -4.17 15.94
N PHE A 211 4.62 -3.71 16.85
CA PHE A 211 4.52 -4.13 18.25
C PHE A 211 3.24 -3.64 18.92
N PHE A 212 2.80 -2.41 18.60
CA PHE A 212 1.58 -1.83 19.15
C PHE A 212 0.32 -2.52 18.63
N PHE A 213 0.16 -2.63 17.31
CA PHE A 213 -1.11 -3.06 16.70
C PHE A 213 -1.20 -4.55 16.43
N LYS A 214 -0.08 -5.23 16.14
CA LYS A 214 -0.09 -6.65 15.76
C LYS A 214 0.29 -7.56 16.91
N LYS A 215 1.26 -7.16 17.73
CA LYS A 215 1.73 -7.97 18.86
C LYS A 215 1.14 -7.59 20.22
N SER A 216 0.55 -6.40 20.33
CA SER A 216 0.10 -5.82 21.62
C SER A 216 1.19 -5.80 22.70
N ASP A 217 2.46 -5.81 22.29
CA ASP A 217 3.62 -5.68 23.17
C ASP A 217 3.97 -4.21 23.28
N TYR A 218 3.30 -3.55 24.20
CA TYR A 218 3.41 -2.11 24.40
C TYR A 218 4.77 -1.69 24.95
N ASN A 219 5.52 -2.57 25.62
CA ASN A 219 6.87 -2.24 26.08
C ASN A 219 7.83 -2.15 24.88
N MET A 220 7.76 -3.11 23.96
CA MET A 220 8.55 -3.07 22.74
C MET A 220 8.12 -1.92 21.81
N ALA A 221 6.81 -1.66 21.70
CA ALA A 221 6.32 -0.52 20.94
C ALA A 221 6.90 0.80 21.49
N LEU A 222 6.84 0.98 22.81
CA LEU A 222 7.39 2.15 23.49
C LEU A 222 8.89 2.28 23.22
N ASN A 223 9.65 1.18 23.30
CA ASN A 223 11.09 1.19 23.05
C ASN A 223 11.43 1.73 21.64
N TYR A 224 10.71 1.29 20.60
CA TYR A 224 10.96 1.75 19.24
C TYR A 224 10.47 3.18 18.98
N TYR A 225 9.33 3.59 19.54
CA TYR A 225 8.88 4.98 19.43
C TYR A 225 9.82 5.94 20.17
N SER A 226 10.30 5.58 21.38
CA SER A 226 11.30 6.36 22.10
C SER A 226 12.62 6.43 21.33
N GLN A 227 13.10 5.32 20.77
CA GLN A 227 14.30 5.31 19.94
C GLN A 227 14.17 6.26 18.74
N LEU A 228 12.99 6.34 18.12
CA LEU A 228 12.72 7.30 17.06
C LEU A 228 12.80 8.74 17.57
N ALA A 229 12.08 9.06 18.64
CA ALA A 229 12.03 10.41 19.20
C ALA A 229 13.40 10.91 19.69
N ASP A 230 14.20 10.01 20.29
CA ASP A 230 15.49 10.36 20.90
C ASP A 230 16.63 10.43 19.88
N LYS A 231 16.71 9.46 18.95
CA LYS A 231 17.82 9.40 17.98
C LYS A 231 17.55 10.19 16.70
N TYR A 232 16.30 10.38 16.33
CA TYR A 232 15.93 11.09 15.10
C TYR A 232 14.87 12.17 15.37
N PRO A 233 15.15 13.17 16.23
CA PRO A 233 14.17 14.16 16.66
C PRO A 233 13.61 15.04 15.53
N LEU A 234 14.36 15.19 14.43
CA LEU A 234 13.94 15.94 13.23
C LEU A 234 13.29 15.04 12.16
N HIS A 235 13.07 13.76 12.46
CA HIS A 235 12.47 12.84 11.50
C HIS A 235 10.99 13.15 11.29
N ARG A 236 10.47 12.88 10.07
CA ARG A 236 9.07 13.16 9.71
C ARG A 236 8.03 12.45 10.61
N HIS A 237 8.44 11.37 11.27
CA HIS A 237 7.61 10.60 12.19
C HIS A 237 7.88 10.91 13.67
N ALA A 238 8.78 11.84 14.01
CA ALA A 238 9.13 12.15 15.40
C ALA A 238 7.91 12.64 16.21
N GLY A 239 7.10 13.56 15.64
CA GLY A 239 5.86 14.02 16.27
C GLY A 239 4.85 12.89 16.47
N ASN A 240 4.61 12.07 15.44
CA ASN A 240 3.73 10.90 15.55
C ASN A 240 4.24 9.89 16.59
N ALA A 241 5.54 9.65 16.66
CA ALA A 241 6.14 8.76 17.65
C ALA A 241 5.93 9.28 19.07
N GLN A 242 6.11 10.59 19.30
CA GLN A 242 5.85 11.22 20.59
C GLN A 242 4.38 11.08 21.02
N PHE A 243 3.43 11.25 20.10
CA PHE A 243 2.01 10.97 20.36
C PHE A 243 1.76 9.48 20.65
N LYS A 244 2.34 8.59 19.84
CA LYS A 244 2.23 7.12 20.01
C LYS A 244 2.82 6.64 21.32
N MET A 245 3.88 7.27 21.84
CA MET A 245 4.38 7.00 23.19
C MET A 245 3.31 7.27 24.24
N GLY A 246 2.58 8.39 24.13
CA GLY A 246 1.45 8.70 24.99
C GLY A 246 0.34 7.63 24.92
N GLU A 247 -0.01 7.19 23.70
CA GLU A 247 -1.00 6.09 23.52
C GLU A 247 -0.50 4.78 24.13
N THR A 248 0.79 4.50 23.98
CA THR A 248 1.43 3.29 24.49
C THR A 248 1.49 3.28 26.02
N TYR A 249 1.85 4.40 26.65
CA TYR A 249 1.78 4.54 28.11
C TYR A 249 0.35 4.38 28.64
N ARG A 250 -0.67 4.87 27.93
CA ARG A 250 -2.07 4.62 28.30
C ARG A 250 -2.44 3.15 28.24
N LYS A 251 -2.01 2.43 27.20
CA LYS A 251 -2.23 0.98 27.09
C LYS A 251 -1.55 0.20 28.23
N LEU A 252 -0.43 0.72 28.72
CA LEU A 252 0.28 0.22 29.89
C LEU A 252 -0.31 0.71 31.23
N GLN A 253 -1.39 1.51 31.22
CA GLN A 253 -1.99 2.17 32.40
C GLN A 253 -1.03 3.07 33.18
N LYS A 254 0.05 3.53 32.52
CA LYS A 254 1.03 4.47 33.04
C LYS A 254 0.58 5.90 32.74
N TYR A 255 -0.47 6.33 33.43
CA TYR A 255 -1.21 7.56 33.09
C TYR A 255 -0.39 8.83 33.28
N ASN A 256 0.47 8.89 34.30
CA ASN A 256 1.36 10.06 34.51
C ASN A 256 2.35 10.21 33.36
N GLU A 257 2.98 9.12 32.94
CA GLU A 257 3.91 9.10 31.81
C GLU A 257 3.22 9.40 30.49
N ALA A 258 1.99 8.91 30.30
CA ALA A 258 1.16 9.27 29.15
C ALA A 258 0.91 10.78 29.08
N ILE A 259 0.53 11.41 30.21
CA ILE A 259 0.32 12.85 30.28
C ILE A 259 1.59 13.61 29.89
N ILE A 260 2.75 13.21 30.40
CA ILE A 260 4.04 13.83 30.06
C ILE A 260 4.31 13.71 28.55
N ALA A 261 4.11 12.52 27.98
CA ALA A 261 4.35 12.28 26.56
C ALA A 261 3.43 13.10 25.65
N TYR A 262 2.14 13.22 25.99
CA TYR A 262 1.20 14.05 25.25
C TYR A 262 1.46 15.55 25.41
N LYS A 263 1.84 16.02 26.61
CA LYS A 263 2.22 17.43 26.81
C LYS A 263 3.45 17.79 25.97
N LYS A 264 4.48 16.94 25.97
CA LYS A 264 5.64 17.10 25.10
C LYS A 264 5.26 17.12 23.62
N PHE A 265 4.25 16.33 23.22
CA PHE A 265 3.70 16.38 21.86
C PHE A 265 3.06 17.76 21.57
N LEU A 266 2.16 18.23 22.44
CA LEU A 266 1.49 19.52 22.29
C LEU A 266 2.45 20.72 22.32
N GLU A 267 3.53 20.64 23.08
CA GLU A 267 4.55 21.70 23.17
C GLU A 267 5.41 21.80 21.91
N ASN A 268 5.84 20.66 21.36
CA ASN A 268 6.83 20.63 20.28
C ASN A 268 6.24 20.43 18.88
N TYR A 269 4.97 20.01 18.78
CA TYR A 269 4.30 19.62 17.53
C TYR A 269 2.86 20.18 17.47
N ASN A 270 2.67 21.44 17.86
CA ASN A 270 1.35 22.08 17.97
C ASN A 270 0.60 22.26 16.63
N ASP A 271 1.28 22.11 15.50
CA ASP A 271 0.75 22.17 14.14
C ASP A 271 0.47 20.77 13.55
N PHE A 272 0.82 19.70 14.26
CA PHE A 272 0.59 18.33 13.80
C PHE A 272 -0.88 17.92 13.92
N GLN A 273 -1.25 16.95 13.09
CA GLN A 273 -2.48 16.20 13.28
C GLN A 273 -2.47 15.55 14.68
N TYR A 274 -3.64 15.44 15.33
CA TYR A 274 -3.85 14.81 16.65
C TYR A 274 -3.61 15.67 17.90
N THR A 275 -3.44 16.99 17.78
CA THR A 275 -3.32 17.86 18.96
C THR A 275 -4.60 17.89 19.82
N ASP A 276 -5.77 17.88 19.19
CA ASP A 276 -7.05 17.72 19.87
C ASP A 276 -7.21 16.34 20.53
N TYR A 277 -6.76 15.26 19.88
CA TYR A 277 -6.72 13.92 20.46
C TYR A 277 -5.79 13.86 21.68
N ALA A 278 -4.61 14.46 21.61
CA ALA A 278 -3.66 14.50 22.72
C ALA A 278 -4.27 15.24 23.93
N GLN A 279 -4.90 16.40 23.70
CA GLN A 279 -5.60 17.15 24.74
C GLN A 279 -6.72 16.32 25.39
N TYR A 280 -7.53 15.62 24.57
CA TYR A 280 -8.58 14.72 25.06
C TYR A 280 -8.00 13.58 25.91
N TYR A 281 -6.93 12.95 25.42
CA TYR A 281 -6.30 11.82 26.09
C TYR A 281 -5.60 12.20 27.39
N ILE A 282 -5.04 13.41 27.50
CA ILE A 282 -4.56 13.95 28.78
C ILE A 282 -5.73 14.04 29.78
N ALA A 283 -6.88 14.57 29.36
CA ALA A 283 -8.04 14.68 30.24
C ALA A 283 -8.54 13.30 30.72
N GLN A 284 -8.58 12.31 29.82
CA GLN A 284 -8.89 10.93 30.19
C GLN A 284 -7.87 10.33 31.16
N CYS A 285 -6.57 10.59 30.99
CA CYS A 285 -5.56 10.13 31.94
C CYS A 285 -5.77 10.73 33.34
N TYR A 286 -6.15 12.01 33.44
CA TYR A 286 -6.50 12.60 34.73
C TYR A 286 -7.76 11.98 35.36
N GLU A 287 -8.76 11.59 34.57
CA GLU A 287 -9.91 10.84 35.09
C GLU A 287 -9.51 9.47 35.66
N GLU A 288 -8.65 8.73 34.96
CA GLU A 288 -8.15 7.43 35.43
C GLU A 288 -7.34 7.56 36.73
N LEU A 289 -6.63 8.68 36.89
CA LEU A 289 -5.92 9.06 38.12
C LEU A 289 -6.84 9.62 39.21
N LYS A 290 -8.13 9.81 38.92
CA LYS A 290 -9.13 10.45 39.80
C LYS A 290 -8.80 11.89 40.17
N ASP A 291 -7.96 12.56 39.37
CA ASP A 291 -7.72 14.00 39.48
C ASP A 291 -8.82 14.75 38.73
N TRP A 292 -9.99 14.83 39.35
CA TRP A 292 -11.19 15.41 38.76
C TRP A 292 -11.00 16.90 38.41
N THR A 293 -10.20 17.62 39.20
CA THR A 293 -9.90 19.03 39.00
C THR A 293 -9.10 19.24 37.72
N LEU A 294 -8.01 18.47 37.53
CA LEU A 294 -7.21 18.57 36.32
C LEU A 294 -7.92 17.99 35.10
N ALA A 295 -8.70 16.92 35.26
CA ALA A 295 -9.55 16.38 34.18
C ALA A 295 -10.53 17.46 33.68
N LEU A 296 -11.30 18.07 34.59
CA LEU A 296 -12.27 19.13 34.28
C LEU A 296 -11.61 20.30 33.56
N ARG A 297 -10.47 20.79 34.07
CA ARG A 297 -9.72 21.88 33.44
C ARG A 297 -9.27 21.51 32.03
N THR A 298 -8.76 20.29 31.84
CA THR A 298 -8.21 19.83 30.56
C THR A 298 -9.29 19.65 29.50
N TYR A 299 -10.49 19.15 29.86
CA TYR A 299 -11.63 19.11 28.95
C TYR A 299 -12.12 20.50 28.56
N LYS A 300 -12.15 21.46 29.50
CA LYS A 300 -12.50 22.85 29.19
C LYS A 300 -11.52 23.45 28.18
N LEU A 301 -10.22 23.21 28.34
CA LEU A 301 -9.21 23.63 27.36
C LEU A 301 -9.43 23.01 25.97
N LEU A 302 -9.87 21.75 25.90
CA LEU A 302 -10.20 21.13 24.61
C LEU A 302 -11.32 21.89 23.89
N VAL A 303 -12.41 22.17 24.59
CA VAL A 303 -13.57 22.87 24.02
C VAL A 303 -13.18 24.29 23.57
N THR A 304 -12.33 24.97 24.33
CA THR A 304 -11.87 26.32 23.99
C THR A 304 -10.91 26.34 22.81
N ASN A 305 -9.90 25.46 22.80
CA ASN A 305 -8.81 25.51 21.83
C ASN A 305 -9.12 24.74 20.53
N TYR A 306 -10.06 23.80 20.58
CA TYR A 306 -10.39 22.90 19.46
C TYR A 306 -11.91 22.80 19.28
N SER A 307 -12.58 23.95 19.08
CA SER A 307 -14.05 24.04 19.00
C SER A 307 -14.69 23.20 17.89
N GLU A 308 -13.95 22.87 16.83
CA GLU A 308 -14.39 22.00 15.72
C GLU A 308 -13.97 20.53 15.89
N SER A 309 -13.30 20.18 16.99
CA SER A 309 -12.86 18.80 17.21
C SER A 309 -14.05 17.86 17.42
N ILE A 310 -13.92 16.64 16.90
CA ILE A 310 -14.88 15.55 17.13
C ILE A 310 -15.07 15.24 18.62
N TRP A 311 -14.10 15.61 19.47
CA TRP A 311 -14.11 15.34 20.90
C TRP A 311 -14.94 16.35 21.71
N VAL A 312 -15.36 17.48 21.13
CA VAL A 312 -16.06 18.56 21.85
C VAL A 312 -17.35 18.07 22.50
N GLY A 313 -18.18 17.33 21.76
CA GLY A 313 -19.44 16.81 22.29
C GLY A 313 -19.23 15.87 23.48
N ILE A 314 -18.21 15.01 23.41
CA ILE A 314 -17.83 14.10 24.49
C ILE A 314 -17.29 14.89 25.69
N ALA A 315 -16.41 15.87 25.45
CA ALA A 315 -15.81 16.70 26.47
C ALA A 315 -16.87 17.50 27.26
N LEU A 316 -17.86 18.09 26.59
CA LEU A 316 -18.97 18.81 27.25
C LEU A 316 -19.78 17.89 28.19
N SER A 317 -20.04 16.66 27.77
CA SER A 317 -20.72 15.66 28.61
C SER A 317 -19.87 15.30 29.85
N LYS A 318 -18.56 15.09 29.66
CA LYS A 318 -17.61 14.82 30.75
C LYS A 318 -17.52 15.98 31.74
N ILE A 319 -17.43 17.23 31.25
CA ILE A 319 -17.40 18.46 32.07
C ILE A 319 -18.60 18.52 33.02
N LYS A 320 -19.83 18.33 32.51
CA LYS A 320 -21.06 18.38 33.32
C LYS A 320 -21.06 17.36 34.47
N ASN A 321 -20.47 16.19 34.25
CA ASN A 321 -20.37 15.15 35.27
C ASN A 321 -19.27 15.47 36.30
N LEU A 322 -18.10 15.91 35.83
CA LEU A 322 -16.96 16.25 36.70
C LEU A 322 -17.25 17.47 37.59
N GLU A 323 -18.03 18.46 37.12
CA GLU A 323 -18.45 19.61 37.93
C GLU A 323 -19.26 19.23 39.17
N LYS A 324 -19.87 18.04 39.18
CA LYS A 324 -20.57 17.51 40.36
C LYS A 324 -19.61 16.83 41.36
N LEU A 325 -18.44 16.39 40.89
CA LEU A 325 -17.45 15.66 41.68
C LEU A 325 -16.38 16.57 42.29
N VAL A 326 -16.20 17.77 41.74
CA VAL A 326 -15.23 18.79 42.21
C VAL A 326 -15.86 19.77 43.23
N LYS A 327 -17.19 19.68 43.44
CA LYS A 327 -17.90 20.36 44.53
C LYS A 327 -17.88 19.48 45.78
#